data_AF-A0A973I5I5-F1
#
_entry.id   AF-A0A973I5I5-F1
#
_cell.length_a   1.000
_cell.length_b   1.000
_cell.length_c   1.000
_cell.angle_alpha   90.00
_cell.angle_beta   90.00
_cell.angle_gamma   90.00
#
_symmetry.space_group_name_H-M   'P 1'
#
loop_
_entity.id
_entity.type
_entity.pdbx_description
1 polymer ?
#
loop_
_entity_poly.entity_id
_entity_poly.type
_entity_poly.pdbx_seq_one_letter_code
_entity_poly.pdbx_strand_id
1 'polypeptide(L)'
;MNIDQQIKQELEQEAKQLDVILAHEPGIFKMLGRAYQGALGGWMILVTILSLVVFMVFAWAGYEFFITEGVLIEYKLYWGFVMLLAVLMLIAMKMWIFMEMNRQSTNREIKRLELMVERLVTQLEK
;
A
#
# COMPACT_ATOMS: atom_id res chain seq x y z
N MET A 1 11.11 32.01 37.47
CA MET A 1 10.47 31.53 36.22
C MET A 1 9.45 30.49 36.63
N ASN A 2 8.22 30.60 36.15
CA ASN A 2 7.11 29.77 36.60
C ASN A 2 7.19 28.40 35.91
N ILE A 3 7.12 27.31 36.67
CA ILE A 3 7.23 25.92 36.16
C ILE A 3 6.21 25.67 35.03
N ASP A 4 5.03 26.28 35.12
CA ASP A 4 4.00 26.29 34.07
C ASP A 4 4.48 26.82 32.71
N GLN A 5 5.37 27.81 32.70
CA GLN A 5 5.93 28.34 31.45
C GLN A 5 6.94 27.37 30.83
N GLN A 6 7.69 26.64 31.65
CA GLN A 6 8.61 25.60 31.18
C GLN A 6 7.84 24.41 30.63
N ILE A 7 6.80 23.94 31.33
CA ILE A 7 5.93 22.84 30.86
C ILE A 7 5.27 23.20 29.53
N LYS A 8 4.75 24.43 29.38
CA LYS A 8 4.18 24.89 28.09
C LYS A 8 5.22 24.95 26.99
N GLN A 9 6.44 25.42 27.28
CA GLN A 9 7.52 25.46 26.30
C GLN A 9 7.97 24.06 25.87
N GLU A 10 8.08 23.12 26.79
CA GLU A 10 8.41 21.72 26.48
C GLU A 10 7.31 21.06 25.66
N LEU A 11 6.04 21.23 26.04
CA LEU A 11 4.90 20.71 25.27
C LEU A 11 4.81 21.32 23.86
N GLU A 12 5.06 22.62 23.71
CA GLU A 12 5.10 23.26 22.39
C GLU A 12 6.30 22.78 21.55
N GLN A 13 7.44 22.50 22.19
CA GLN A 13 8.60 21.92 21.51
C GLN A 13 8.35 20.48 21.07
N GLU A 14 7.77 19.65 21.92
CA GLU A 14 7.36 18.28 21.59
C GLU A 14 6.30 18.28 20.49
N ALA A 15 5.28 19.14 20.56
CA ALA A 15 4.26 19.28 19.52
C ALA A 15 4.89 19.67 18.17
N LYS A 16 5.83 20.62 18.16
CA LYS A 16 6.57 20.99 16.94
C LYS A 16 7.43 19.85 16.41
N GLN A 17 8.06 19.06 17.28
CA GLN A 17 8.81 17.89 16.86
C GLN A 17 7.88 16.82 16.27
N LEU A 18 6.72 16.60 16.88
CA LEU A 18 5.70 15.67 16.39
C LEU A 18 5.13 16.12 15.04
N ASP A 19 4.86 17.41 14.87
CA ASP A 19 4.40 18.01 13.60
C ASP A 19 5.44 17.83 12.48
N VAL A 20 6.73 17.96 12.79
CA VAL A 20 7.81 17.71 11.82
C VAL A 20 7.92 16.23 11.43
N ILE A 21 7.65 15.31 12.37
CA ILE A 21 7.62 13.87 12.13
C ILE A 21 6.39 13.49 11.26
N LEU A 22 5.22 14.02 11.58
CA LEU A 22 3.96 13.80 10.85
C LEU A 22 3.99 14.43 9.45
N ALA A 23 4.59 15.62 9.30
CA ALA A 23 4.81 16.26 8.00
C ALA A 23 5.72 15.43 7.06
N HIS A 24 6.43 14.43 7.60
CA HIS A 24 7.32 13.56 6.85
C HIS A 24 6.66 12.28 6.34
N GLU A 25 5.38 12.05 6.62
CA GLU A 25 4.67 10.90 6.05
C GLU A 25 4.57 11.07 4.52
N PRO A 26 5.26 10.22 3.73
CA PRO A 26 5.11 10.25 2.29
C PRO A 26 3.64 10.01 1.95
N GLY A 27 3.01 10.91 1.17
CA GLY A 27 1.64 10.67 0.69
C GLY A 27 1.50 9.30 0.02
N ILE A 28 0.29 8.74 0.01
CA ILE A 28 0.02 7.35 -0.42
C ILE A 28 0.64 7.03 -1.80
N PHE A 29 0.59 7.96 -2.76
CA PHE A 29 1.23 7.78 -4.08
C PHE A 29 2.75 7.65 -4.02
N LYS A 30 3.40 8.36 -3.10
CA LYS A 30 4.83 8.28 -2.85
C LYS A 30 5.20 6.99 -2.12
N MET A 31 4.33 6.49 -1.23
CA MET A 31 4.49 5.15 -0.64
C MET A 31 4.38 4.06 -1.69
N LEU A 32 3.38 4.16 -2.58
CA LEU A 32 3.18 3.23 -3.68
C LEU A 32 4.41 3.23 -4.61
N GLY A 33 4.86 4.40 -5.07
CA GLY A 33 6.06 4.51 -5.90
C GLY A 33 7.33 3.95 -5.23
N ARG A 34 7.45 4.09 -3.90
CA ARG A 34 8.54 3.47 -3.13
C ARG A 34 8.41 1.94 -3.04
N ALA A 35 7.19 1.40 -3.00
CA ALA A 35 6.97 -0.04 -2.99
C ALA A 35 7.44 -0.70 -4.31
N TYR A 36 7.26 -0.01 -5.44
CA TYR A 36 7.82 -0.43 -6.74
C TYR A 36 9.35 -0.39 -6.82
N GLN A 37 10.02 0.32 -5.92
CA GLN A 37 11.49 0.39 -5.84
C GLN A 37 12.08 -0.52 -4.74
N GLY A 38 11.24 -1.27 -4.02
CA GLY A 38 11.68 -2.20 -2.97
C GLY A 38 12.29 -3.48 -3.52
N ALA A 39 12.72 -4.38 -2.63
CA ALA A 39 13.30 -5.67 -3.00
C ALA A 39 12.37 -6.54 -3.86
N LEU A 40 11.06 -6.38 -3.70
CA LEU A 40 10.01 -7.03 -4.50
C LEU A 40 9.39 -6.10 -5.55
N GLY A 41 10.06 -5.00 -5.90
CA GLY A 41 9.58 -4.02 -6.87
C GLY A 41 9.28 -4.61 -8.24
N GLY A 42 10.17 -5.48 -8.74
CA GLY A 42 9.93 -6.23 -9.99
C GLY A 42 8.70 -7.14 -9.91
N TRP A 43 8.48 -7.79 -8.76
CA TRP A 43 7.29 -8.60 -8.53
C TRP A 43 6.02 -7.75 -8.48
N MET A 44 6.08 -6.55 -7.89
CA MET A 44 4.97 -5.60 -7.88
C MET A 44 4.59 -5.17 -9.31
N ILE A 45 5.57 -4.95 -10.19
CA ILE A 45 5.31 -4.66 -11.62
C ILE A 45 4.61 -5.83 -12.29
N LEU A 46 5.09 -7.07 -12.08
CA LEU A 46 4.46 -8.26 -12.64
C LEU A 46 3.00 -8.43 -12.18
N VAL A 47 2.72 -8.25 -10.88
CA VAL A 47 1.36 -8.34 -10.34
C VAL A 47 0.45 -7.25 -10.91
N THR A 48 0.97 -6.03 -11.10
CA THR A 48 0.21 -4.94 -11.73
C THR A 48 -0.10 -5.24 -13.20
N ILE A 49 0.86 -5.73 -13.97
CA ILE A 49 0.63 -6.17 -15.36
C ILE A 49 -0.41 -7.29 -15.38
N LEU A 50 -0.28 -8.28 -14.51
CA LEU A 50 -1.24 -9.38 -14.39
C LEU A 50 -2.64 -8.87 -14.04
N SER A 51 -2.77 -7.91 -13.11
CA SER A 51 -4.05 -7.29 -12.78
C SER A 51 -4.69 -6.58 -13.97
N LEU A 52 -3.88 -5.99 -14.85
CA LEU A 52 -4.35 -5.34 -16.08
C LEU A 52 -4.87 -6.39 -17.08
N VAL A 53 -4.20 -7.55 -17.19
CA VAL A 53 -4.67 -8.68 -17.98
C VAL A 53 -6.00 -9.22 -17.44
N VAL A 54 -6.12 -9.43 -16.13
CA VAL A 54 -7.36 -9.89 -15.50
C VAL A 54 -8.49 -8.86 -15.70
N PHE A 55 -8.18 -7.58 -15.68
CA PHE A 55 -9.15 -6.53 -15.97
C PHE A 55 -9.64 -6.58 -17.43
N MET A 56 -8.76 -6.89 -18.39
CA MET A 56 -9.19 -7.12 -19.78
C MET A 56 -10.09 -8.34 -19.90
N VAL A 57 -9.79 -9.43 -19.19
CA VAL A 57 -10.66 -10.62 -19.13
C VAL A 57 -12.01 -10.28 -18.51
N PHE A 58 -12.03 -9.48 -17.45
CA PHE A 58 -13.27 -9.02 -16.82
C PHE A 58 -14.13 -8.20 -17.81
N ALA A 59 -13.52 -7.27 -18.55
CA ALA A 59 -14.22 -6.47 -19.54
C ALA A 59 -14.78 -7.32 -20.69
N TRP A 60 -13.99 -8.31 -21.16
CA TRP A 60 -14.43 -9.25 -22.19
C TRP A 60 -15.58 -10.14 -21.70
N ALA A 61 -15.47 -10.68 -20.49
CA ALA A 61 -16.54 -11.49 -19.89
C ALA A 61 -17.83 -10.69 -19.71
N GLY A 62 -17.72 -9.41 -19.33
CA GLY A 62 -18.87 -8.50 -19.29
C GLY A 62 -19.50 -8.29 -20.66
N TYR A 63 -18.68 -8.06 -21.70
CA TYR A 63 -19.15 -7.90 -23.08
C TYR A 63 -19.96 -9.13 -23.54
N GLU A 64 -19.39 -10.33 -23.39
CA GLU A 64 -20.04 -11.61 -23.74
C GLU A 64 -21.31 -11.87 -22.91
N PHE A 65 -21.34 -11.43 -21.65
CA PHE A 65 -22.53 -11.58 -20.81
C PHE A 65 -23.72 -10.73 -21.29
N PHE A 66 -23.47 -9.47 -21.70
CA PHE A 66 -24.53 -8.52 -22.05
C PHE A 66 -24.98 -8.59 -23.52
N ILE A 67 -24.08 -8.84 -24.46
CA ILE A 67 -24.38 -8.71 -25.90
C ILE A 67 -24.91 -10.00 -26.53
N THR A 68 -24.73 -11.14 -25.86
CA THR A 68 -25.13 -12.43 -26.40
C THR A 68 -26.65 -12.61 -26.31
N GLU A 69 -27.39 -12.00 -27.22
CA GLU A 69 -28.83 -12.20 -27.40
C GLU A 69 -29.07 -13.49 -28.21
N GLY A 70 -29.79 -14.45 -27.64
CA GLY A 70 -30.20 -15.69 -28.32
C GLY A 70 -29.38 -16.96 -28.03
N VAL A 71 -28.32 -16.88 -27.21
CA VAL A 71 -27.57 -18.08 -26.78
C VAL A 71 -28.18 -18.70 -25.51
N LEU A 72 -28.04 -20.01 -25.35
CA LEU A 72 -28.53 -20.77 -24.19
C LEU A 72 -28.10 -20.11 -22.87
N ILE A 73 -29.00 -20.15 -21.88
CA ILE A 73 -28.81 -19.59 -20.53
C ILE A 73 -27.50 -20.08 -19.89
N GLU A 74 -27.10 -21.32 -20.15
CA GLU A 74 -25.85 -21.91 -19.67
C GLU A 74 -24.61 -21.12 -20.07
N TYR A 75 -24.57 -20.57 -21.29
CA TYR A 75 -23.44 -19.77 -21.79
C TYR A 75 -23.34 -18.42 -21.06
N LYS A 76 -24.49 -17.78 -20.80
CA LYS A 76 -24.53 -16.55 -19.99
C LYS A 76 -24.09 -16.81 -18.56
N LEU A 77 -24.51 -17.94 -17.98
CA LEU A 77 -24.10 -18.33 -16.62
C LEU A 77 -22.57 -18.52 -16.53
N TYR A 78 -21.97 -19.17 -17.54
CA TYR A 78 -20.53 -19.37 -17.62
C TYR A 78 -19.77 -18.03 -17.60
N TRP A 79 -20.12 -17.10 -18.50
CA TRP A 79 -19.46 -15.79 -18.55
C TRP A 79 -19.72 -14.94 -17.31
N GLY A 80 -20.92 -15.05 -16.71
CA GLY A 80 -21.24 -14.42 -15.43
C GLY A 80 -20.34 -14.93 -14.29
N PHE A 81 -20.08 -16.24 -14.25
CA PHE A 81 -19.18 -16.83 -13.26
C PHE A 81 -17.72 -16.42 -13.47
N VAL A 82 -17.26 -16.40 -14.73
CA VAL A 82 -15.92 -15.91 -15.10
C VAL A 82 -15.76 -14.44 -14.70
N MET A 83 -16.76 -13.61 -14.97
CA MET A 83 -16.78 -12.20 -14.57
C MET A 83 -16.68 -12.05 -13.04
N LEU A 84 -17.45 -12.83 -12.28
CA LEU A 84 -17.42 -12.80 -10.81
C LEU A 84 -16.05 -13.21 -10.26
N LEU A 85 -15.46 -14.29 -10.79
CA LEU A 85 -14.12 -14.73 -10.40
C LEU A 85 -13.05 -13.68 -10.76
N ALA A 86 -13.14 -13.04 -11.92
CA ALA A 86 -12.20 -12.00 -12.33
C ALA A 86 -12.24 -10.79 -11.37
N VAL A 87 -13.43 -10.37 -10.92
CA VAL A 87 -13.57 -9.30 -9.92
C VAL A 87 -12.94 -9.69 -8.59
N LEU A 88 -13.22 -10.89 -8.08
CA LEU A 88 -12.63 -11.37 -6.83
C LEU A 88 -11.10 -11.40 -6.91
N MET A 89 -10.56 -11.85 -8.04
CA MET A 89 -9.12 -11.87 -8.29
C MET A 89 -8.53 -10.45 -8.32
N LEU A 90 -9.19 -9.48 -8.96
CA LEU A 90 -8.75 -8.07 -8.97
C LEU A 90 -8.73 -7.46 -7.56
N ILE A 91 -9.76 -7.73 -6.75
CA ILE A 91 -9.84 -7.27 -5.36
C ILE A 91 -8.69 -7.87 -4.55
N ALA A 92 -8.47 -9.17 -4.64
CA ALA A 92 -7.39 -9.86 -3.94
C ALA A 92 -6.01 -9.32 -4.34
N MET A 93 -5.76 -9.09 -5.65
CA MET A 93 -4.51 -8.50 -6.13
C MET A 93 -4.30 -7.09 -5.60
N LYS A 94 -5.33 -6.23 -5.62
CA LYS A 94 -5.25 -4.89 -5.03
C LYS A 94 -4.93 -4.95 -3.54
N MET A 95 -5.64 -5.78 -2.79
CA MET A 95 -5.42 -5.93 -1.35
C MET A 95 -3.99 -6.39 -1.06
N TRP A 96 -3.46 -7.33 -1.84
CA TRP A 96 -2.08 -7.78 -1.73
C TRP A 96 -1.08 -6.64 -1.98
N ILE A 97 -1.27 -5.82 -3.02
CA ILE A 97 -0.41 -4.65 -3.31
C ILE A 97 -0.39 -3.67 -2.11
N PHE A 98 -1.55 -3.39 -1.52
CA PHE A 98 -1.63 -2.51 -0.34
C PHE A 98 -0.93 -3.11 0.88
N MET A 99 -1.09 -4.41 1.14
CA MET A 99 -0.38 -5.09 2.23
C MET A 99 1.13 -5.07 2.01
N GLU A 100 1.60 -5.31 0.79
CA GLU A 100 3.02 -5.24 0.47
C GLU A 100 3.57 -3.84 0.68
N MET A 101 2.84 -2.80 0.26
CA MET A 101 3.20 -1.41 0.51
C MET A 101 3.34 -1.11 2.01
N ASN A 102 2.37 -1.57 2.82
CA ASN A 102 2.42 -1.39 4.27
C ASN A 102 3.63 -2.11 4.89
N ARG A 103 3.87 -3.37 4.49
CA ARG A 103 5.02 -4.16 4.93
C ARG A 103 6.35 -3.47 4.63
N GLN A 104 6.47 -2.87 3.45
CA GLN A 104 7.67 -2.10 3.09
C GLN A 104 7.81 -0.80 3.91
N SER A 105 6.72 -0.12 4.26
CA SER A 105 6.79 1.05 5.15
C SER A 105 7.29 0.66 6.53
N THR A 106 6.67 -0.35 7.14
CA THR A 106 7.04 -0.84 8.48
C THR A 106 8.51 -1.29 8.52
N ASN A 107 8.98 -2.03 7.52
CA ASN A 107 10.38 -2.44 7.45
C ASN A 107 11.37 -1.27 7.39
N ARG A 108 10.99 -0.15 6.76
CA ARG A 108 11.84 1.05 6.72
C ARG A 108 11.87 1.78 8.04
N GLU A 109 10.75 1.81 8.75
CA GLU A 109 10.66 2.38 10.10
C GLU A 109 11.49 1.56 11.09
N ILE A 110 11.40 0.22 11.05
CA ILE A 110 12.24 -0.67 11.88
C ILE A 110 13.73 -0.41 11.63
N LYS A 111 14.18 -0.40 10.38
CA LYS A 111 15.60 -0.10 10.06
C LYS A 111 16.05 1.27 10.53
N ARG A 112 15.15 2.27 10.51
CA ARG A 112 15.45 3.61 11.03
C ARG A 112 15.64 3.56 12.55
N LEU A 113 14.79 2.82 13.26
CA LEU A 113 14.93 2.61 14.70
C LEU A 113 16.23 1.87 15.05
N GLU A 114 16.58 0.82 14.31
CA GLU A 114 17.86 0.10 14.48
C GLU A 114 19.05 1.06 14.39
N LEU A 115 19.10 1.92 13.36
CA LEU A 115 20.16 2.92 13.19
C LEU A 115 20.17 3.98 14.29
N MET A 116 19.01 4.39 14.81
CA MET A 116 18.92 5.33 15.94
C MET A 116 19.43 4.70 17.23
N VAL A 117 19.10 3.44 17.49
CA VAL A 117 19.59 2.68 18.64
C VAL A 117 21.10 2.50 18.55
N GLU A 118 21.64 2.13 17.39
CA GLU A 118 23.09 1.99 17.18
C GLU A 118 23.84 3.30 17.48
N ARG A 119 23.34 4.43 16.97
CA ARG A 119 23.90 5.76 17.26
C ARG A 119 23.87 6.12 18.74
N LEU A 120 22.78 5.78 19.44
CA LEU A 120 22.63 6.02 20.87
C LEU A 120 23.67 5.22 21.66
N VAL A 121 23.86 3.94 21.33
CA VAL A 121 24.86 3.08 21.97
C VAL A 121 26.27 3.62 21.74
N THR A 122 26.61 4.00 20.50
CA THR A 122 27.93 4.59 20.19
C THR A 122 28.17 5.92 20.93
N GLN A 123 27.13 6.70 21.22
CA GLN A 123 27.25 7.93 22.02
C GLN A 123 27.47 7.65 23.50
N LEU A 124 26.90 6.56 24.04
CA LEU A 124 27.06 6.15 25.44
C LEU A 124 28.43 5.50 25.70
N GLU A 125 29.05 4.90 24.69
CA GLU A 125 30.40 4.33 24.78
C GLU A 125 31.53 5.39 24.70
N LYS A 126 31.20 6.65 24.41
CA LYS A 126 32.14 7.79 24.40
C LYS A 126 32.08 8.60 25.68
#